data_AF-A0A952V6T8-F1
#
_entry.id   AF-A0A952V6T8-F1
#
_cell.length_a   1.000
_cell.length_b   1.000
_cell.length_c   1.000
_cell.angle_alpha   90.00
_cell.angle_beta   90.00
_cell.angle_gamma   90.00
#
_symmetry.space_group_name_H-M   'P 1'
#
loop_
_entity.id
_entity.type
_entity.pdbx_description
1 polymer ?
#
loop_
_entity_poly.entity_id
_entity_poly.type
_entity_poly.pdbx_seq_one_letter_code
_entity_poly.pdbx_strand_id
1 'polypeptide(L)'
;MDKKNEMDDVKDMEGTKTNVMKQSHDSKNTRVRTKLRLGEVERLIRKHRIVVPPPSRTTLIEMCEDGTFETAGNSATRIGWLVYEDSFWRWAADL
;
A
#
# COMPACT_ATOMS: atom_id res chain seq x y z
N MET A 1 67.36 42.37 -22.54
CA MET A 1 66.41 43.01 -21.60
C MET A 1 65.04 42.61 -22.14
N ASP A 2 64.28 41.70 -21.55
CA ASP A 2 64.16 41.33 -20.13
C ASP A 2 63.76 39.87 -19.96
N LYS A 3 64.35 39.22 -18.95
CA LYS A 3 63.94 37.94 -18.36
C LYS A 3 63.16 38.23 -17.07
N LYS A 4 62.11 37.46 -16.80
CA LYS A 4 61.54 37.04 -15.49
C LYS A 4 60.28 36.22 -15.81
N ASN A 5 60.26 34.88 -15.74
CA ASN A 5 60.31 33.98 -14.57
C ASN A 5 59.07 34.09 -13.67
N GLU A 6 58.15 33.11 -13.75
CA GLU A 6 57.40 32.49 -12.63
C GLU A 6 56.53 31.37 -13.24
N MET A 7 56.90 30.09 -13.17
CA MET A 7 56.85 29.16 -12.03
C MET A 7 55.42 28.65 -11.78
N ASP A 8 55.30 27.35 -12.03
CA ASP A 8 54.37 26.33 -11.53
C ASP A 8 53.03 26.75 -10.91
N ASP A 9 51.93 26.17 -11.41
CA ASP A 9 51.08 25.36 -10.52
C ASP A 9 50.17 24.43 -11.34
N VAL A 10 50.33 23.14 -11.06
CA VAL A 10 49.46 22.06 -11.50
C VAL A 10 48.16 22.17 -10.71
N LYS A 11 47.02 22.24 -11.39
CA LYS A 11 45.73 21.99 -10.71
C LYS A 11 44.80 21.16 -11.56
N ASP A 12 44.96 19.87 -11.34
CA ASP A 12 43.94 18.86 -11.10
C ASP A 12 42.62 18.88 -11.88
N MET A 13 42.38 17.70 -12.44
CA MET A 13 41.09 17.09 -12.76
C MET A 13 39.86 17.76 -12.12
N GLU A 14 38.87 18.08 -12.95
CA GLU A 14 37.54 17.57 -12.63
C GLU A 14 36.83 17.07 -13.88
N GLY A 15 36.82 15.75 -13.99
CA GLY A 15 35.98 15.04 -14.94
C GLY A 15 34.52 15.43 -14.77
N THR A 16 33.88 15.55 -15.93
CA THR A 16 32.45 15.55 -16.19
C THR A 16 31.63 14.85 -15.10
N LYS A 17 31.09 15.61 -14.15
CA LYS A 17 29.96 15.15 -13.35
C LYS A 17 28.69 15.71 -13.96
N THR A 18 28.27 15.09 -15.06
CA THR A 18 26.87 15.16 -15.49
C THR A 18 26.04 14.62 -14.34
N ASN A 19 25.44 15.53 -13.56
CA ASN A 19 24.44 15.17 -12.58
C ASN A 19 23.16 14.77 -13.33
N VAL A 20 23.19 13.61 -13.99
CA VAL A 20 21.98 12.92 -14.42
C VAL A 20 21.39 12.38 -13.14
N MET A 21 20.52 13.19 -12.57
CA MET A 21 19.64 12.86 -11.46
C MET A 21 18.78 11.68 -11.92
N LYS A 22 19.32 10.47 -11.77
CA LYS A 22 18.55 9.23 -11.87
C LYS A 22 17.57 9.30 -10.73
N GLN A 23 16.38 9.83 -11.00
CA GLN A 23 15.20 9.52 -10.22
C GLN A 23 15.03 8.01 -10.33
N SER A 24 15.68 7.30 -9.42
CA SER A 24 15.32 5.94 -9.07
C SER A 24 13.90 6.04 -8.55
N HIS A 25 12.93 5.88 -9.46
CA HIS A 25 11.58 5.50 -9.09
C HIS A 25 11.70 4.10 -8.50
N ASP A 26 12.15 4.04 -7.24
CA ASP A 26 12.00 2.87 -6.40
C ASP A 26 10.51 2.64 -6.29
N SER A 27 10.02 1.83 -7.22
CA SER A 27 8.64 1.44 -7.36
C SER A 27 8.34 0.48 -6.22
N LYS A 28 8.35 0.98 -4.97
CA LYS A 28 7.67 0.30 -3.88
C LYS A 28 6.21 0.31 -4.28
N ASN A 29 5.81 -0.77 -4.94
CA ASN A 29 4.44 -1.12 -5.27
C ASN A 29 3.67 -1.25 -3.96
N THR A 30 3.41 -0.11 -3.33
CA THR A 30 2.63 -0.01 -2.11
C THR A 30 1.21 -0.10 -2.62
N ARG A 31 0.77 -1.33 -2.93
CA ARG A 31 -0.58 -1.60 -3.40
C ARG A 31 -1.50 -1.04 -2.33
N VAL A 32 -2.12 0.11 -2.62
CA VAL A 32 -3.10 0.72 -1.75
C VAL A 32 -4.26 -0.26 -1.69
N ARG A 33 -4.39 -0.98 -0.57
CA ARG A 33 -5.46 -1.96 -0.39
C ARG A 33 -6.75 -1.20 -0.08
N THR A 34 -7.75 -1.40 -0.93
CA THR A 34 -9.09 -0.86 -0.73
C THR A 34 -9.70 -1.44 0.56
N LYS A 35 -10.42 -0.60 1.29
CA LYS A 35 -11.07 -0.97 2.56
C LYS A 35 -12.58 -0.83 2.41
N LEU A 36 -13.30 -1.86 2.82
CA LEU A 36 -14.76 -1.92 2.83
C LEU A 36 -15.27 -1.78 4.25
N ARG A 37 -16.35 -1.02 4.42
CA ARG A 37 -17.10 -1.01 5.68
C ARG A 37 -17.90 -2.30 5.79
N LEU A 38 -18.17 -2.75 7.01
CA LEU A 38 -18.98 -3.95 7.23
C LEU A 38 -20.37 -3.90 6.55
N GLY A 39 -21.01 -2.73 6.49
CA GLY A 39 -22.27 -2.56 5.76
C GLY A 39 -22.14 -2.75 4.25
N GLU A 40 -20.97 -2.44 3.69
CA GLU A 40 -20.69 -2.66 2.26
C GLU A 40 -20.42 -4.14 1.97
N VAL A 41 -19.70 -4.83 2.85
CA VAL A 41 -19.52 -6.29 2.83
C VAL A 41 -20.87 -6.98 2.85
N GLU A 42 -21.75 -6.62 3.79
CA GLU A 42 -23.11 -7.14 3.90
C GLU A 42 -23.92 -6.89 2.60
N ARG A 43 -23.84 -5.68 2.04
CA ARG A 43 -24.50 -5.33 0.77
C ARG A 43 -24.01 -6.19 -0.38
N LEU A 44 -22.71 -6.44 -0.48
CA LEU A 44 -22.11 -7.26 -1.53
C LEU A 44 -22.54 -8.72 -1.42
N ILE A 45 -22.52 -9.30 -0.22
CA ILE A 45 -22.98 -10.68 0.01
C ILE A 45 -24.44 -10.86 -0.44
N ARG A 46 -25.33 -9.93 -0.07
CA ARG A 46 -26.74 -9.99 -0.48
C ARG A 46 -26.91 -9.78 -1.99
N LYS A 47 -26.19 -8.83 -2.58
CA LYS A 47 -26.29 -8.49 -4.01
C LYS A 47 -25.82 -9.64 -4.90
N HIS A 48 -24.69 -10.25 -4.55
CA HIS A 48 -24.06 -11.31 -5.33
C HIS A 48 -24.47 -12.72 -4.87
N ARG A 49 -25.28 -12.83 -3.81
CA ARG A 49 -25.69 -14.10 -3.19
C ARG A 49 -24.51 -15.03 -2.90
N ILE A 50 -23.42 -14.46 -2.36
CA ILE A 50 -22.16 -15.17 -2.08
C ILE A 50 -22.41 -16.35 -1.14
N VAL A 51 -23.21 -16.15 -0.10
CA VAL A 51 -23.64 -17.19 0.84
C VAL A 51 -25.13 -17.00 1.17
N VAL A 52 -25.86 -18.11 1.28
CA VAL A 52 -27.31 -18.14 1.54
C VAL A 52 -27.62 -19.12 2.68
N PRO A 53 -28.31 -18.68 3.75
CA PRO A 53 -28.79 -17.32 3.99
C PRO A 53 -27.62 -16.33 4.22
N PRO A 54 -27.79 -15.04 3.87
CA PRO A 54 -26.77 -14.03 4.16
C PRO A 54 -26.47 -13.98 5.67
N PRO A 55 -25.19 -13.96 6.09
CA PRO A 55 -24.81 -13.86 7.49
C PRO A 55 -25.36 -12.59 8.12
N SER A 56 -25.69 -12.70 9.40
CA SER A 56 -26.13 -11.55 10.19
C SER A 56 -24.98 -10.56 10.40
N ARG A 57 -25.31 -9.31 10.76
CA ARG A 57 -24.29 -8.32 11.11
C ARG A 57 -23.41 -8.77 12.27
N THR A 58 -23.97 -9.46 13.26
CA THR A 58 -23.22 -10.03 14.40
C THR A 58 -22.23 -11.08 13.92
N THR A 59 -22.66 -11.98 13.04
CA THR A 59 -21.79 -13.00 12.44
C THR A 59 -20.64 -12.36 11.65
N LEU A 60 -20.91 -11.30 10.89
CA LEU A 60 -19.86 -10.57 10.17
C LEU A 60 -18.86 -9.88 11.11
N ILE A 61 -19.30 -9.47 12.31
CA ILE A 61 -18.40 -8.93 13.36
C ILE A 61 -17.54 -10.04 13.93
N GLU A 62 -18.13 -11.19 14.28
CA GLU A 62 -17.41 -12.36 14.79
C GLU A 62 -16.33 -12.80 13.79
N MET A 63 -16.63 -12.81 12.50
CA MET A 63 -15.67 -13.09 11.42
C MET A 63 -14.54 -12.05 11.30
N CYS A 64 -14.75 -10.83 11.79
CA CYS A 64 -13.67 -9.84 11.89
C CYS A 64 -12.81 -10.08 13.14
N GLU A 65 -13.42 -10.54 14.23
CA GLU A 65 -12.76 -10.80 15.51
C GLU A 65 -11.95 -12.11 15.51
N ASP A 66 -12.44 -13.14 14.82
CA ASP A 66 -11.78 -14.44 14.69
C ASP A 66 -10.66 -14.47 13.64
N GLY A 67 -10.54 -13.40 12.83
CA GLY A 67 -9.52 -13.24 11.81
C GLY A 67 -9.86 -13.82 10.43
N THR A 68 -11.11 -14.26 10.20
CA THR A 68 -11.59 -14.69 8.88
C THR A 68 -11.48 -13.55 7.86
N PHE A 69 -11.90 -12.34 8.27
CA PHE A 69 -11.68 -11.13 7.51
C PHE A 69 -10.44 -10.39 7.99
N GLU A 70 -9.52 -10.12 7.07
CA GLU A 70 -8.39 -9.24 7.37
C GLU A 70 -8.91 -7.80 7.46
N THR A 71 -8.63 -7.15 8.59
CA THR A 71 -9.17 -5.82 8.91
C THR A 71 -8.07 -4.75 8.97
N ALA A 72 -8.45 -3.52 8.66
CA ALA A 72 -7.57 -2.36 8.72
C ALA A 72 -7.48 -1.85 10.16
N GLY A 73 -6.68 -2.55 10.96
CA GLY A 73 -6.50 -2.35 12.40
C GLY A 73 -6.80 -3.62 13.18
N ASN A 74 -6.49 -3.64 14.47
CA ASN A 74 -6.71 -4.82 15.31
C ASN A 74 -8.08 -4.82 16.01
N SER A 75 -8.89 -3.78 15.78
CA SER A 75 -10.17 -3.58 16.48
C SER A 75 -11.13 -2.71 15.67
N ALA A 76 -12.40 -2.73 16.08
CA ALA A 76 -13.41 -1.83 15.52
C ALA A 76 -12.99 -0.37 15.67
N THR A 77 -13.03 0.37 14.57
CA THR A 77 -12.80 1.81 14.58
C THR A 77 -14.05 2.54 15.11
N ARG A 78 -13.96 3.86 15.33
CA ARG A 78 -15.13 4.70 15.66
C ARG A 78 -16.29 4.56 14.68
N ILE A 79 -16.02 4.19 13.42
CA ILE A 79 -17.03 3.97 12.37
C ILE A 79 -17.36 2.48 12.15
N GLY A 80 -16.81 1.58 12.96
CA GLY A 80 -16.96 0.12 12.89
C GLY A 80 -15.77 -0.60 12.25
N TRP A 81 -15.99 -1.85 11.86
CA TRP A 81 -14.99 -2.69 11.21
C TRP A 81 -14.73 -2.26 9.75
N LEU A 82 -13.45 -2.25 9.39
CA LEU A 82 -12.95 -2.01 8.04
C LEU A 82 -12.25 -3.27 7.56
N VAL A 83 -12.80 -3.91 6.55
CA VAL A 83 -12.27 -5.16 5.97
C VAL A 83 -11.51 -4.82 4.69
N TYR A 84 -10.37 -5.46 4.46
CA TYR A 84 -9.67 -5.32 3.18
C TYR A 84 -10.46 -6.00 2.05
N GLU A 85 -10.67 -5.29 0.95
CA GLU A 85 -11.47 -5.78 -0.18
C GLU A 85 -10.92 -7.10 -0.74
N ASP A 86 -9.61 -7.21 -0.89
CA ASP A 86 -8.96 -8.41 -1.38
C ASP A 86 -9.10 -9.60 -0.40
N SER A 87 -9.10 -9.34 0.91
CA SER A 87 -9.40 -10.39 1.90
C SER A 87 -10.83 -10.89 1.78
N PHE A 88 -11.79 -9.98 1.55
CA PHE A 88 -13.19 -10.35 1.36
C PHE A 88 -13.38 -11.22 0.11
N TRP A 89 -12.80 -10.81 -1.03
CA TRP A 89 -12.90 -11.59 -2.26
C TRP A 89 -12.17 -12.92 -2.19
N ARG A 90 -11.05 -13.00 -1.47
CA ARG A 90 -10.38 -14.28 -1.21
C ARG A 90 -11.29 -15.22 -0.43
N TRP A 91 -11.86 -14.74 0.68
CA TRP A 91 -12.83 -15.52 1.46
C TRP A 91 -14.03 -15.97 0.60
N ALA A 92 -14.59 -15.07 -0.21
CA ALA A 92 -15.73 -15.39 -1.06
C ALA A 92 -15.41 -16.41 -2.18
N ALA A 93 -14.16 -16.45 -2.64
CA ALA A 93 -13.69 -17.41 -3.64
C ALA A 93 -13.40 -18.80 -3.06
N ASP A 94 -13.17 -18.89 -1.74
CA ASP A 94 -12.88 -20.13 -1.03
C ASP A 94 -14.16 -20.86 -0.53
N LEU A 95 -15.35 -20.28 -0.72
CA LEU A 95 -16.66 -20.86 -0.40
C LEU A 95 -17.14 -21.84 -1.48
#